data_AF-A0A8E0KJU2-F1
#
_entry.id   AF-A0A8E0KJU2-F1
#
_cell.length_a   1.000
_cell.length_b   1.000
_cell.length_c   1.000
_cell.angle_alpha   90.00
_cell.angle_beta   90.00
_cell.angle_gamma   90.00
#
_symmetry.space_group_name_H-M   'P 1'
#
loop_
_entity.id
_entity.type
_entity.pdbx_description
1 polymer ?
#
loop_
_entity_poly.entity_id
_entity_poly.type
_entity_poly.pdbx_seq_one_letter_code
_entity_poly.pdbx_strand_id
1 'polypeptide(L)'
;MEFALIAPVILLFYFGLAEFCQAFMAQKRMGRTAATVADLVTQNETVTVADVADVFEVGRLMMRPFPSTPLEQRVTALTREADGQVRVDCPGPRA
;
A
#
# COMPACT_ATOMS: atom_id res chain seq x y z
N MET A 1 1.09 0.27 -48.02
CA MET A 1 0.02 1.00 -47.30
C MET A 1 -0.46 0.28 -46.02
N GLU A 2 0.13 -0.86 -45.63
CA GLU A 2 -0.25 -1.59 -44.39
C GLU A 2 0.27 -0.92 -43.09
N PHE A 3 1.43 -0.26 -43.14
CA PHE A 3 2.05 0.39 -41.98
C PHE A 3 1.17 1.50 -41.38
N ALA A 4 0.45 2.24 -42.22
CA ALA A 4 -0.44 3.31 -41.77
C ALA A 4 -1.64 2.80 -40.94
N LEU A 5 -2.03 1.53 -41.09
CA LEU A 5 -3.11 0.90 -40.32
C LEU A 5 -2.62 0.29 -39.01
N ILE A 6 -1.38 -0.24 -38.99
CA ILE A 6 -0.80 -0.88 -37.79
C ILE A 6 -0.21 0.14 -36.82
N ALA A 7 0.38 1.23 -37.32
CA ALA A 7 0.96 2.30 -36.51
C ALA A 7 0.01 2.88 -35.43
N PRO A 8 -1.25 3.24 -35.71
CA PRO A 8 -2.16 3.76 -34.68
C PRO A 8 -2.51 2.72 -33.61
N VAL A 9 -2.61 1.43 -33.99
CA VAL A 9 -2.91 0.34 -33.05
C VAL A 9 -1.75 0.14 -32.08
N ILE A 10 -0.52 0.05 -32.59
CA ILE A 10 0.68 -0.10 -31.76
C ILE A 10 0.89 1.12 -30.85
N LEU A 11 0.61 2.33 -31.35
CA LEU A 11 0.73 3.55 -30.55
C LEU A 11 -0.25 3.55 -29.36
N LEU A 12 -1.49 3.11 -29.58
CA LEU A 12 -2.49 2.97 -28.51
C LEU A 12 -2.02 1.94 -27.47
N PHE A 13 -1.56 0.77 -27.90
CA PHE A 13 -1.02 -0.23 -26.99
C PHE A 13 0.22 0.24 -26.24
N TYR A 14 1.09 1.03 -26.88
CA TYR A 14 2.28 1.58 -26.25
C TYR A 14 1.93 2.53 -25.09
N PHE A 15 1.04 3.50 -25.34
CA PHE A 15 0.58 4.41 -24.29
C PHE A 15 -0.21 3.69 -23.19
N GLY A 16 -1.10 2.75 -23.58
CA GLY A 16 -1.85 1.95 -22.63
C GLY A 16 -0.96 1.10 -21.72
N LEU A 17 0.07 0.46 -22.29
CA LEU A 17 1.03 -0.33 -21.52
C LEU A 17 1.95 0.54 -20.68
N ALA A 18 2.33 1.73 -21.13
CA ALA A 18 3.14 2.67 -20.36
C ALA A 18 2.42 3.10 -19.07
N GLU A 19 1.17 3.56 -19.19
CA GLU A 19 0.32 3.94 -18.05
C GLU A 19 0.07 2.74 -17.13
N PHE A 20 -0.24 1.56 -17.70
CA PHE A 20 -0.44 0.33 -16.94
C PHE A 20 0.81 -0.07 -16.14
N CYS A 21 1.99 0.01 -16.75
CA CYS A 21 3.25 -0.26 -16.06
C CYS A 21 3.46 0.69 -14.88
N GLN A 22 3.16 1.98 -15.04
CA GLN A 22 3.27 2.95 -13.95
C GLN A 22 2.29 2.64 -12.81
N ALA A 23 1.03 2.32 -13.14
CA ALA A 23 0.03 1.91 -12.16
C ALA A 23 0.45 0.63 -11.41
N PHE A 24 0.96 -0.37 -12.12
CA PHE A 24 1.44 -1.61 -11.55
C PHE A 24 2.66 -1.40 -10.62
N MET A 25 3.58 -0.52 -11.00
CA MET A 25 4.70 -0.14 -10.15
C MET A 25 4.24 0.58 -8.88
N ALA A 26 3.22 1.43 -8.98
CA ALA A 26 2.59 2.07 -7.82
C ALA A 26 1.99 1.03 -6.86
N GLN A 27 1.27 0.03 -7.39
CA GLN A 27 0.70 -1.07 -6.60
C GLN A 27 1.77 -1.90 -5.88
N LYS A 28 2.84 -2.28 -6.59
CA LYS A 28 3.97 -3.00 -5.96
C LYS A 28 4.62 -2.19 -4.85
N ARG A 29 4.80 -0.90 -5.07
CA ARG A 29 5.39 0.00 -4.07
C ARG A 29 4.50 0.13 -2.85
N MET A 30 3.19 0.28 -3.05
CA MET A 30 2.20 0.30 -1.97
C MET A 30 2.29 -0.95 -1.09
N GLY A 31 2.36 -2.14 -1.70
CA GLY A 31 2.51 -3.39 -0.95
C GLY A 31 3.80 -3.44 -0.10
N ARG A 32 4.93 -2.97 -0.65
CA ARG A 32 6.19 -2.88 0.09
C ARG A 32 6.11 -1.90 1.27
N THR A 33 5.52 -0.73 1.05
CA THR A 33 5.29 0.26 2.11
C THR A 33 4.40 -0.31 3.20
N ALA A 34 3.31 -1.00 2.86
CA ALA A 34 2.41 -1.62 3.83
C ALA A 34 3.10 -2.69 4.67
N ALA A 35 3.98 -3.50 4.06
CA ALA A 35 4.80 -4.47 4.79
C ALA A 35 5.75 -3.77 5.77
N THR A 36 6.46 -2.73 5.34
CA THR A 36 7.35 -1.96 6.23
C THR A 36 6.56 -1.30 7.37
N VAL A 37 5.37 -0.77 7.11
CA VAL A 37 4.47 -0.23 8.14
C VAL A 37 4.06 -1.31 9.13
N ALA A 38 3.70 -2.51 8.66
CA ALA A 38 3.37 -3.63 9.54
C ALA A 38 4.57 -4.07 10.40
N ASP A 39 5.76 -4.11 9.82
CA ASP A 39 7.00 -4.43 10.54
C ASP A 39 7.32 -3.37 11.61
N LEU A 40 7.06 -2.08 11.35
CA LEU A 40 7.24 -1.00 12.33
C LEU A 40 6.21 -1.06 13.47
N VAL A 41 4.95 -1.38 13.15
CA VAL A 41 3.89 -1.54 14.16
C VAL A 41 4.18 -2.75 15.06
N THR A 42 4.64 -3.87 14.50
CA THR A 42 4.89 -5.12 15.24
C THR A 42 6.15 -5.08 16.11
N GLN A 43 7.10 -4.19 15.84
CA GLN A 43 8.30 -4.02 16.67
C GLN A 43 8.00 -3.36 18.03
N ASN A 44 6.87 -2.67 18.17
CA ASN A 44 6.50 -1.99 19.40
C ASN A 44 5.55 -2.88 20.23
N GLU A 45 5.94 -3.24 21.46
CA GLU A 45 5.12 -4.06 22.38
C GLU A 45 3.83 -3.34 22.84
N THR A 46 3.87 -2.00 22.89
CA THR A 46 2.71 -1.16 23.18
C THR A 46 2.65 -0.08 22.11
N VAL A 47 1.62 -0.13 21.27
CA VAL A 47 1.43 0.83 20.17
C VAL A 47 0.28 1.75 20.53
N THR A 48 0.56 3.05 20.70
CA THR A 48 -0.50 4.03 20.89
C THR A 48 -1.09 4.45 19.54
N VAL A 49 -2.29 5.01 19.53
CA VAL A 49 -2.94 5.49 18.30
C VAL A 49 -2.10 6.58 17.61
N ALA A 50 -1.33 7.36 18.36
CA ALA A 50 -0.42 8.37 17.83
C ALA A 50 0.75 7.73 17.07
N ASP A 51 1.35 6.66 17.60
CA ASP A 51 2.46 5.95 16.95
C ASP A 51 2.02 5.33 15.61
N VAL A 52 0.78 4.84 15.53
CA VAL A 52 0.23 4.31 14.26
C VAL A 52 0.05 5.42 13.22
N ALA A 53 -0.38 6.61 13.63
CA ALA A 53 -0.53 7.76 12.74
C ALA A 53 0.83 8.21 12.17
N ASP A 54 1.87 8.27 13.02
CA ASP A 54 3.23 8.64 12.60
C ASP A 54 3.80 7.61 11.62
N VAL A 55 3.58 6.32 11.85
CA VAL A 55 4.00 5.25 10.93
C VAL A 55 3.27 5.35 9.58
N PHE A 56 1.99 5.71 9.56
CA PHE A 56 1.26 5.97 8.31
C PHE A 56 1.80 7.19 7.55
N GLU A 57 2.22 8.24 8.25
CA GLU A 57 2.85 9.40 7.62
C GLU A 57 4.19 9.04 6.96
N VAL A 58 5.01 8.22 7.62
CA VAL A 58 6.23 7.64 7.04
C VAL A 58 5.90 6.78 5.81
N GLY A 59 4.82 6.00 5.87
CA GLY A 59 4.31 5.22 4.73
C GLY A 59 3.97 6.09 3.52
N ARG A 60 3.32 7.24 3.73
CA ARG A 60 3.01 8.20 2.65
C ARG A 60 4.28 8.79 2.02
N LEU A 61 5.29 9.11 2.83
CA LEU A 61 6.60 9.56 2.32
C LEU A 61 7.28 8.50 1.45
N MET A 62 7.21 7.23 1.89
CA MET A 62 7.75 6.08 1.15
C MET A 62 7.06 5.82 -0.18
N MET A 63 5.89 6.42 -0.46
CA MET A 63 5.16 6.27 -1.73
C MET A 63 5.60 7.27 -2.81
N ARG A 64 6.30 8.36 -2.46
CA ARG A 64 6.73 9.42 -3.40
C ARG A 64 7.65 8.90 -4.51
N PRO A 65 7.37 9.09 -5.81
CA PRO A 65 6.54 10.16 -6.37
C PRO A 65 5.10 9.74 -6.75
N PHE A 66 4.63 8.56 -6.36
CA PHE A 66 3.27 8.13 -6.67
C PHE A 66 2.25 8.79 -5.72
N PRO A 67 1.05 9.15 -6.20
CA PRO A 67 0.04 9.81 -5.37
C PRO A 67 -0.44 8.86 -4.26
N SER A 68 -0.39 9.35 -3.01
CA SER A 68 -0.88 8.64 -1.83
C SER A 68 -2.38 8.91 -1.55
N THR A 69 -3.09 9.59 -2.45
CA THR A 69 -4.47 10.06 -2.24
C THR A 69 -5.51 8.94 -2.13
N PRO A 70 -5.45 7.83 -2.92
CA PRO A 70 -6.36 6.70 -2.75
C PRO A 70 -5.79 5.59 -1.84
N LEU A 71 -4.72 5.87 -1.09
CA LEU A 71 -4.09 4.89 -0.20
C LEU A 71 -4.94 4.76 1.08
N GLU A 72 -5.72 3.69 1.21
CA GLU A 72 -6.34 3.30 2.47
C GLU A 72 -5.49 2.25 3.19
N GLN A 73 -5.13 2.52 4.44
CA GLN A 73 -4.40 1.56 5.29
C GLN A 73 -5.15 1.33 6.59
N ARG A 74 -5.31 0.05 6.96
CA ARG A 74 -5.92 -0.37 8.21
C ARG A 74 -5.02 -1.35 8.94
N VAL A 75 -4.71 -1.03 10.18
CA VAL A 75 -3.95 -1.91 11.10
C VAL A 75 -4.94 -2.53 12.09
N THR A 76 -4.72 -3.79 12.47
CA THR A 76 -5.53 -4.46 13.51
C THR A 76 -4.61 -5.32 14.35
N ALA A 77 -4.63 -5.12 15.66
CA ALA A 77 -3.84 -5.88 16.62
C ALA A 77 -4.64 -7.10 17.09
N LEU A 78 -3.99 -8.27 17.09
CA LEU A 78 -4.54 -9.53 17.57
C LEU A 78 -3.68 -10.03 18.72
N THR A 79 -4.29 -10.26 19.87
CA THR A 79 -3.62 -10.84 21.04
C THR A 79 -4.14 -12.27 21.24
N ARG A 80 -3.23 -13.23 21.41
CA ARG A 80 -3.58 -14.63 21.66
C ARG A 80 -3.53 -14.90 23.15
N GLU A 81 -4.68 -15.21 23.73
CA GLU A 81 -4.80 -15.56 25.16
C GLU A 81 -4.43 -17.04 25.37
N ALA A 82 -3.98 -17.39 26.58
CA ALA A 82 -3.45 -18.73 26.91
C ALA A 82 -4.46 -19.88 26.69
N ASP A 83 -5.77 -19.58 26.68
CA ASP A 83 -6.87 -20.53 26.44
C ASP A 83 -7.14 -20.81 24.95
N GLY A 84 -6.30 -20.32 24.04
CA GLY A 84 -6.43 -20.54 22.60
C GLY A 84 -7.46 -19.65 21.91
N GLN A 85 -8.09 -18.70 22.62
CA GLN A 85 -8.95 -17.68 22.01
C GLN A 85 -8.11 -16.50 21.49
N VAL A 86 -8.42 -16.07 20.26
CA VAL A 86 -7.81 -14.90 19.63
C VAL A 86 -8.72 -13.70 19.88
N ARG A 87 -8.21 -12.70 20.59
CA ARG A 87 -8.96 -11.49 20.92
C ARG A 87 -8.42 -10.32 20.09
N VAL A 88 -9.33 -9.57 19.46
CA VAL A 88 -8.98 -8.31 18.78
C VAL A 88 -8.77 -7.26 19.85
N ASP A 89 -7.51 -6.88 20.08
CA ASP A 89 -7.13 -6.01 21.18
C ASP A 89 -7.52 -4.54 20.90
N CYS A 90 -7.54 -4.15 19.62
CA CYS A 90 -8.06 -2.86 19.18
C CYS A 90 -8.42 -2.85 17.69
N PRO A 91 -9.59 -2.32 17.29
CA PRO A 91 -9.82 -1.91 15.90
C PRO A 91 -8.96 -0.68 15.61
N GLY A 92 -7.83 -0.88 14.93
CA GLY A 92 -6.88 0.19 14.65
C GLY A 92 -7.41 1.30 13.73
N PRO A 93 -6.76 2.48 13.74
CA PRO A 93 -7.16 3.65 12.97
C PRO A 93 -7.13 3.38 11.46
N ARG A 94 -7.99 4.10 10.72
CA ARG A 94 -8.04 4.09 9.25
C ARG A 94 -7.39 5.38 8.75
N ALA A 95 -6.40 5.26 7.88
CA ALA A 95 -5.72 6.38 7.23
C ALA A 95 -5.87 6.32 5.72
#